data_AF-A0A8J6ZWU7-F1
#
_entry.id   AF-A0A8J6ZWU7-F1
#
_cell.length_a   1.000
_cell.length_b   1.000
_cell.length_c   1.000
_cell.angle_alpha   90.00
_cell.angle_beta   90.00
_cell.angle_gamma   90.00
#
_symmetry.space_group_name_H-M   'P 1'
#
loop_
_entity.id
_entity.type
_entity.pdbx_description
1 polymer ?
#
loop_
_entity_poly.entity_id
_entity_poly.type
_entity_poly.pdbx_seq_one_letter_code
_entity_poly.pdbx_strand_id
1 'polypeptide(L)' 'MTELLEQAIIKLKSLPVSQQDAMAKMILEELADEQQWDAAFESSPDALAFLAAQAMAEYCAGKTQQLDPNTL' A
#
# COMPACT_ATOMS: atom_id res chain seq x y z
N MET A 1 -21.88 -3.16 11.16
CA MET A 1 -21.24 -3.75 9.96
C MET A 1 -21.80 -3.03 8.76
N THR A 2 -20.99 -2.65 7.77
CA THR A 2 -21.53 -2.09 6.52
C THR A 2 -22.24 -3.19 5.73
N GLU A 3 -23.21 -2.83 4.91
CA GLU A 3 -23.94 -3.79 4.07
C GLU A 3 -22.98 -4.60 3.18
N LEU A 4 -21.94 -3.93 2.65
CA LEU A 4 -20.92 -4.58 1.83
C LEU A 4 -20.12 -5.64 2.60
N LEU A 5 -19.70 -5.32 3.83
CA LEU A 5 -18.93 -6.26 4.66
C LEU A 5 -19.80 -7.46 5.08
N GLU A 6 -21.08 -7.23 5.37
CA GLU A 6 -22.01 -8.31 5.69
C GLU A 6 -22.22 -9.26 4.50
N GLN A 7 -22.42 -8.72 3.29
CA GLN A 7 -22.53 -9.52 2.08
C GLN A 7 -21.26 -10.33 1.80
N ALA A 8 -20.08 -9.75 2.03
CA ALA A 8 -18.81 -10.46 1.87
C ALA A 8 -18.69 -11.64 2.84
N ILE A 9 -19.02 -11.43 4.12
CA ILE A 9 -18.99 -12.50 5.13
C ILE A 9 -20.00 -13.61 4.81
N ILE A 10 -21.21 -13.27 4.37
CA ILE A 10 -22.21 -14.27 3.96
C ILE A 10 -21.66 -15.16 2.83
N LYS A 11 -21.02 -14.56 1.82
CA LYS A 11 -20.40 -15.31 0.72
C LYS A 11 -19.22 -16.15 1.18
N LEU A 12 -18.39 -15.65 2.08
CA LEU A 12 -17.26 -16.42 2.62
C LEU A 12 -17.77 -17.65 3.40
N LYS A 13 -18.79 -17.49 4.24
CA LYS A 13 -19.35 -18.58 5.05
C LYS A 13 -19.97 -19.71 4.22
N SER A 14 -20.34 -19.48 2.95
CA SER A 14 -20.87 -20.52 2.07
C SER A 14 -19.79 -21.35 1.37
N LEU A 15 -18.51 -20.96 1.46
CA LEU A 15 -17.39 -21.68 0.86
C LEU A 15 -17.00 -22.93 1.68
N PRO A 16 -16.27 -23.90 1.09
CA PRO A 16 -15.62 -24.97 1.84
C PRO A 16 -14.66 -24.44 2.90
N VAL A 17 -14.53 -25.15 4.04
CA VAL A 17 -13.69 -24.72 5.19
C VAL A 17 -12.26 -24.34 4.78
N SER A 18 -11.61 -25.14 3.91
CA SER A 18 -10.26 -24.84 3.44
C SER A 18 -10.16 -23.52 2.67
N GLN A 19 -11.21 -23.14 1.95
CA GLN A 19 -11.27 -21.85 1.25
C GLN A 19 -11.60 -20.72 2.22
N GLN A 20 -12.45 -20.96 3.23
CA GLN A 20 -12.70 -19.98 4.28
C GLN A 20 -11.41 -19.60 5.00
N ASP A 21 -10.61 -20.60 5.41
CA ASP A 21 -9.35 -20.38 6.10
C ASP A 21 -8.33 -19.67 5.21
N ALA A 22 -8.22 -20.05 3.94
CA ALA A 22 -7.34 -19.39 2.97
C ALA A 22 -7.71 -17.91 2.78
N MET A 23 -9.01 -17.61 2.62
CA MET A 23 -9.48 -16.23 2.49
C MET A 23 -9.28 -15.44 3.78
N ALA A 24 -9.59 -16.03 4.94
CA ALA A 24 -9.39 -15.39 6.24
C ALA A 24 -7.92 -15.02 6.45
N LYS A 25 -6.99 -15.92 6.11
CA LYS A 25 -5.56 -15.66 6.18
C LYS A 25 -5.17 -14.46 5.32
N MET A 26 -5.57 -14.43 4.05
CA MET A 26 -5.23 -13.31 3.15
C MET A 26 -5.80 -11.97 3.64
N ILE A 27 -7.05 -11.95 4.12
CA ILE A 27 -7.66 -10.73 4.67
C ILE A 27 -6.88 -10.23 5.89
N LEU A 28 -6.49 -11.14 6.80
CA LEU A 28 -5.74 -10.77 7.99
C LEU A 28 -4.33 -10.28 7.67
N GLU A 29 -3.66 -10.88 6.69
CA GLU A 29 -2.36 -10.43 6.18
C GLU A 29 -2.46 -9.03 5.58
N GLU A 30 -3.42 -8.79 4.67
CA GLU A 30 -3.64 -7.47 4.07
C GLU A 30 -3.91 -6.38 5.12
N LEU A 31 -4.75 -6.67 6.12
CA LEU A 31 -5.04 -5.71 7.19
C LEU A 31 -3.81 -5.41 8.06
N ALA A 32 -2.93 -6.38 8.27
CA ALA A 32 -1.70 -6.19 9.02
C ALA A 32 -0.67 -5.38 8.20
N ASP A 33 -0.59 -5.64 6.90
CA ASP A 33 0.27 -4.91 5.98
C ASP A 33 -0.17 -3.44 5.85
N GLU A 34 -1.48 -3.18 5.72
CA GLU A 34 -2.04 -1.82 5.69
C GLU A 34 -1.69 -1.05 6.97
N GLN A 35 -1.84 -1.67 8.15
CA GLN A 35 -1.48 -1.04 9.42
C GLN A 35 0.01 -0.70 9.51
N GLN A 36 0.88 -1.58 8.99
CA GLN A 36 2.31 -1.32 8.96
C GLN A 36 2.65 -0.18 7.99
N TRP A 37 1.99 -0.15 6.83
CA TRP A 37 2.13 0.92 5.85
C TRP A 37 1.68 2.27 6.41
N ASP A 38 0.52 2.33 7.05
CA ASP A 38 0.01 3.55 7.69
C ASP A 38 1.02 4.08 8.72
N ALA A 39 1.50 3.22 9.62
CA ALA A 39 2.47 3.61 10.64
C ALA A 39 3.80 4.07 10.03
N ALA A 40 4.31 3.37 9.02
CA ALA A 40 5.53 3.75 8.33
C ALA A 40 5.35 5.11 7.62
N PHE A 41 4.22 5.30 6.94
CA PHE A 41 3.92 6.51 6.20
C PHE A 41 3.74 7.71 7.12
N GLU A 42 3.00 7.58 8.22
CA GLU A 42 2.80 8.62 9.23
C GLU A 42 4.13 9.13 9.81
N SER A 43 5.14 8.25 9.93
CA SER A 43 6.47 8.61 10.44
C SER A 43 7.44 9.16 9.38
N SER A 44 7.06 9.12 8.10
CA SER A 44 7.91 9.51 6.97
C SER A 44 7.90 10.99 6.50
N PRO A 45 7.01 11.92 6.94
CA PRO A 45 6.90 13.25 6.32
C PRO A 45 8.21 14.04 6.24
N ASP A 46 9.00 14.07 7.31
CA ASP A 46 10.27 14.81 7.33
C ASP A 46 11.30 14.20 6.37
N ALA A 47 11.37 12.87 6.32
CA ALA A 47 12.27 12.15 5.41
C ALA A 47 11.86 12.37 3.94
N LEU A 48 10.56 12.29 3.64
CA LEU A 48 10.03 12.57 2.31
C LEU A 48 10.25 14.04 1.91
N ALA A 49 10.05 14.99 2.82
CA ALA A 49 10.32 16.41 2.58
C ALA A 49 11.81 16.66 2.28
N PHE A 50 12.70 15.99 3.01
CA PHE A 50 14.14 16.06 2.77
C PHE A 50 14.54 15.48 1.40
N LEU A 51 13.97 14.33 1.01
CA LEU A 51 14.20 13.73 -0.30
C LEU A 51 13.66 14.63 -1.44
N ALA A 52 12.46 15.19 -1.27
CA ALA A 52 11.87 16.12 -2.22
C ALA A 52 12.73 17.39 -2.40
N ALA A 53 13.22 17.96 -1.31
CA ALA A 53 14.10 19.13 -1.35
C ALA A 53 15.41 18.83 -2.09
N GLN A 54 16.02 17.66 -1.85
CA GLN A 54 17.21 17.23 -2.57
C GLN A 54 16.95 17.05 -4.07
N ALA A 55 15.89 16.33 -4.44
CA ALA A 55 15.53 16.12 -5.84
C ALA A 55 15.33 17.46 -6.58
N MET A 56 14.66 18.42 -5.93
CA MET A 56 14.49 19.76 -6.47
C MET A 56 15.81 20.52 -6.60
N ALA A 57 16.71 20.40 -5.62
CA ALA A 57 18.04 21.01 -5.70
C ALA A 57 18.87 20.43 -6.85
N GLU A 58 18.82 19.12 -7.07
CA GLU A 58 19.49 18.45 -8.19
C GLU A 58 18.92 18.88 -9.54
N TYR A 59 17.59 18.97 -9.65
CA TYR A 59 16.92 19.48 -10.84
C TYR A 59 17.36 20.91 -11.17
N CYS A 60 17.32 21.81 -10.18
CA CYS A 60 17.75 23.20 -10.34
C CYS A 60 19.25 23.32 -10.68
N ALA A 61 20.07 22.37 -10.23
CA ALA A 61 21.49 22.29 -10.57
C ALA A 61 21.77 21.64 -11.95
N GLY A 62 20.73 21.25 -12.70
CA GLY A 62 20.88 20.58 -14.00
C GLY A 62 21.45 19.17 -13.91
N LYS A 63 21.34 18.52 -12.75
CA LYS A 63 21.88 17.17 -12.50
C LYS A 63 20.89 16.05 -12.81
N THR A 64 19.68 16.38 -13.23
CA THR A 64 18.64 15.42 -13.61
C THR A 64 18.59 15.21 -15.11
N GLN A 65 18.13 14.03 -15.55
CA GLN A 65 17.85 13.74 -16.95
C GLN A 65 16.37 13.42 -17.15
N GLN A 66 15.88 13.61 -18.37
CA GLN A 66 14.53 13.19 -18.72
C GLN A 66 14.42 11.66 -18.64
N LEU A 67 13.36 11.18 -18.00
CA LEU A 67 13.04 9.76 -17.95
C LEU A 67 12.42 9.32 -19.28
N ASP A 68 13.00 8.31 -19.95
CA ASP A 68 12.37 7.60 -21.06
C ASP A 68 11.78 6.27 -20.57
N PRO A 69 10.45 6.16 -20.44
CA PRO A 69 9.79 4.97 -19.92
C PRO A 69 10.02 3.70 -20.77
N ASN A 70 10.43 3.82 -22.02
CA ASN A 70 10.69 2.67 -22.90
C ASN A 70 12.07 2.05 -22.67
N THR A 71 12.88 2.66 -21.80
CA THR A 71 14.25 2.20 -21.47
C THR A 71 14.38 1.67 -20.05
N LEU A 72 13.25 1.54 -19.34
CA LEU A 72 13.15 1.00 -17.98
C LEU A 72 13.08 -0.53 -17.96
#